data_AF-A0A7V2Z171-F1
#
_entry.id   AF-A0A7V2Z171-F1
#
_cell.length_a   1.000
_cell.length_b   1.000
_cell.length_c   1.000
_cell.angle_alpha   90.00
_cell.angle_beta   90.00
_cell.angle_gamma   90.00
#
_symmetry.space_group_name_H-M   'P 1'
#
loop_
_entity.id
_entity.type
_entity.pdbx_description
1 polymer ?
#
loop_
_entity_poly.entity_id
_entity_poly.type
_entity_poly.pdbx_seq_one_letter_code
_entity_poly.pdbx_strand_id
1 'polypeptide(L)'
;ESKAYPFQGPHNKNVPTLAEMTSAALNVLDNDPDGFFLMVEGGAVDWASHDNQKGRMIEEMIDFNQAVESVIEWVENNGGWEQTLVIVTADHECGYLTAAAPGKNGTEEPDAAVKVPAESPLINRGLGAVPGMQYHSDEHTNSLVPLYAQGPGASWLRQAARETDPVRGAYLDNTDVGRFLLAVAQ
;
A
#
# COMPACT_ATOMS: atom_id res chain seq x y z
N GLU A 1 -4.59 23.68 1.43
CA GLU A 1 -5.98 23.33 1.82
C GLU A 1 -5.92 22.13 2.75
N SER A 2 -7.00 21.81 3.45
CA SER A 2 -6.95 21.30 4.83
C SER A 2 -6.01 20.12 5.09
N LYS A 3 -5.18 20.28 6.14
CA LYS A 3 -4.68 19.22 7.03
C LYS A 3 -5.85 18.49 7.73
N ALA A 4 -6.87 18.14 6.97
CA ALA A 4 -8.18 17.70 7.43
C ALA A 4 -8.12 16.28 7.97
N TYR A 5 -9.10 15.98 8.82
CA TYR A 5 -9.46 14.61 9.11
C TYR A 5 -9.90 13.89 7.82
N PRO A 6 -9.69 12.57 7.71
CA PRO A 6 -10.22 11.78 6.61
C PRO A 6 -11.74 12.00 6.42
N PHE A 7 -12.19 11.92 5.18
CA PHE A 7 -13.57 11.99 4.70
C PHE A 7 -14.28 13.34 4.92
N GLN A 8 -13.53 14.44 5.03
CA GLN A 8 -14.11 15.79 5.05
C GLN A 8 -14.41 16.33 3.65
N GLY A 9 -13.66 15.91 2.63
CA GLY A 9 -13.92 16.20 1.23
C GLY A 9 -14.92 15.19 0.64
N PRO A 10 -15.91 15.62 -0.15
CA PRO A 10 -16.82 14.67 -0.80
C PRO A 10 -16.09 13.91 -1.91
N HIS A 11 -16.38 12.61 -2.05
CA HIS A 11 -15.98 11.85 -3.23
C HIS A 11 -16.63 12.42 -4.50
N ASN A 12 -15.89 12.38 -5.61
CA ASN A 12 -16.45 12.69 -6.91
C ASN A 12 -17.36 11.53 -7.36
N LYS A 13 -18.68 11.71 -7.26
CA LYS A 13 -19.69 10.70 -7.58
C LYS A 13 -19.73 10.26 -9.05
N ASN A 14 -18.99 10.95 -9.93
CA ASN A 14 -18.90 10.62 -11.35
C ASN A 14 -17.65 9.79 -11.69
N VAL A 15 -16.83 9.46 -10.69
CA VAL A 15 -15.63 8.63 -10.84
C VAL A 15 -15.88 7.35 -10.05
N PRO A 16 -15.76 6.16 -10.67
CA PRO A 16 -15.86 4.90 -9.94
C PRO A 16 -14.75 4.79 -8.90
N THR A 17 -15.01 4.08 -7.81
CA THR A 17 -13.96 3.75 -6.83
C THR A 17 -12.92 2.81 -7.45
N LEU A 18 -11.73 2.71 -6.84
CA LEU A 18 -10.75 1.75 -7.31
C LEU A 18 -11.26 0.31 -7.20
N ALA A 19 -12.05 0.01 -6.16
CA ALA A 19 -12.72 -1.27 -6.01
C ALA A 19 -13.70 -1.56 -7.16
N GLU A 20 -14.56 -0.60 -7.52
CA GLU A 20 -15.50 -0.75 -8.64
C GLU A 20 -14.76 -0.98 -9.97
N MET A 21 -13.69 -0.22 -10.24
CA MET A 21 -12.86 -0.42 -11.43
C MET A 21 -12.18 -1.79 -11.44
N THR A 22 -11.69 -2.24 -10.29
CA THR A 22 -11.04 -3.55 -10.12
C THR A 22 -12.02 -4.69 -10.39
N SER A 23 -13.20 -4.66 -9.77
CA SER A 23 -14.24 -5.67 -10.01
C SER A 23 -14.70 -5.68 -11.47
N ALA A 24 -14.83 -4.51 -12.10
CA ALA A 24 -15.18 -4.41 -13.51
C ALA A 24 -14.09 -5.02 -14.42
N ALA A 25 -12.82 -4.75 -14.14
CA ALA A 25 -11.70 -5.32 -14.88
C ALA A 25 -11.66 -6.85 -14.75
N LEU A 26 -11.80 -7.38 -13.53
CA LEU A 26 -11.87 -8.82 -13.28
C LEU A 26 -13.03 -9.48 -14.03
N ASN A 27 -14.22 -8.89 -14.01
CA ASN A 27 -15.38 -9.40 -14.74
C ASN A 27 -15.19 -9.45 -16.26
N VAL A 28 -14.35 -8.58 -16.83
CA VAL A 28 -14.02 -8.60 -18.25
C VAL A 28 -12.91 -9.62 -18.54
N LEU A 29 -11.84 -9.62 -17.74
CA LEU A 29 -10.62 -10.40 -17.97
C LEU A 29 -10.80 -11.90 -17.68
N ASP A 30 -11.68 -12.28 -16.76
CA ASP A 30 -11.97 -13.69 -16.42
C ASP A 30 -12.63 -14.50 -17.56
N ASN A 31 -12.98 -13.86 -18.68
CA ASN A 31 -13.55 -14.54 -19.82
C ASN A 31 -12.51 -15.21 -20.75
N ASP A 32 -11.22 -15.13 -20.41
CA ASP A 32 -10.13 -15.75 -21.18
C ASP A 32 -9.71 -17.10 -20.55
N PRO A 33 -9.90 -18.24 -21.24
CA PRO A 33 -9.49 -19.54 -20.73
C PRO A 33 -7.97 -19.71 -20.56
N ASP A 34 -7.16 -18.88 -21.20
CA ASP A 34 -5.70 -18.87 -21.04
C ASP A 34 -5.26 -18.07 -19.78
N GLY A 35 -6.22 -17.44 -19.09
CA GLY A 35 -6.00 -16.61 -17.90
C GLY A 35 -5.70 -15.15 -18.23
N PHE A 36 -5.33 -14.36 -17.22
CA PHE A 36 -5.07 -12.93 -17.39
C PHE A 36 -3.97 -12.40 -16.46
N PHE A 37 -3.47 -11.22 -16.81
CA PHE A 37 -2.67 -10.37 -15.94
C PHE A 37 -3.44 -9.07 -15.68
N LEU A 38 -3.54 -8.67 -14.42
CA LEU A 38 -4.16 -7.42 -14.01
C LEU A 38 -3.22 -6.66 -13.09
N MET A 39 -3.04 -5.36 -13.37
CA MET A 39 -2.37 -4.40 -12.49
C MET A 39 -3.39 -3.37 -12.02
N VAL A 40 -3.46 -3.17 -10.71
CA VAL A 40 -4.34 -2.20 -10.05
C VAL A 40 -3.46 -1.27 -9.22
N GLU A 41 -3.63 0.04 -9.38
CA GLU A 41 -2.76 1.04 -8.76
C GLU A 41 -3.58 2.06 -7.96
N GLY A 42 -3.26 2.18 -6.66
CA GLY A 42 -3.72 3.28 -5.81
C GLY A 42 -2.85 4.53 -5.95
N GLY A 43 -2.72 5.07 -7.16
CA GLY A 43 -1.68 6.07 -7.49
C GLY A 43 -1.82 7.41 -6.74
N ALA A 44 -3.02 7.76 -6.28
CA ALA A 44 -3.23 9.01 -5.53
C ALA A 44 -2.67 8.97 -4.09
N VAL A 45 -2.27 7.79 -3.58
CA VAL A 45 -1.52 7.68 -2.31
C VAL A 45 -0.21 8.47 -2.39
N ASP A 46 0.48 8.41 -3.52
CA ASP A 46 1.72 9.13 -3.79
C ASP A 46 1.49 10.64 -3.82
N TRP A 47 0.50 11.11 -4.60
CA TRP A 47 0.15 12.53 -4.68
C TRP A 47 -0.24 13.14 -3.33
N ALA A 48 -1.04 12.40 -2.55
CA ALA A 48 -1.40 12.84 -1.20
C ALA A 48 -0.20 12.91 -0.27
N SER A 49 0.81 12.05 -0.49
CA SER A 49 2.03 12.01 0.32
C SER A 49 3.01 13.12 -0.06
N HIS A 50 3.19 13.41 -1.35
CA HIS A 50 3.94 14.59 -1.82
C HIS A 50 3.40 15.89 -1.20
N ASP A 51 2.07 16.05 -1.17
CA ASP A 51 1.43 17.23 -0.57
C ASP A 51 1.36 17.17 0.98
N ASN A 52 1.86 16.10 1.60
CA ASN A 52 1.81 15.87 3.05
C ASN A 52 0.37 15.92 3.63
N GLN A 53 -0.61 15.47 2.85
CA GLN A 53 -2.04 15.51 3.17
C GLN A 53 -2.49 14.25 3.92
N LYS A 54 -2.28 14.24 5.24
CA LYS A 54 -2.59 13.07 6.10
C LYS A 54 -3.97 12.47 5.90
N GLY A 55 -5.00 13.32 5.92
CA GLY A 55 -6.40 12.89 5.76
C GLY A 55 -6.64 12.23 4.40
N ARG A 56 -6.10 12.83 3.34
CA ARG A 56 -6.23 12.31 1.98
C ARG A 56 -5.46 11.02 1.78
N MET A 57 -4.22 10.94 2.27
CA MET A 57 -3.43 9.70 2.19
C MET A 57 -4.16 8.53 2.87
N ILE A 58 -4.79 8.76 4.03
CA ILE A 58 -5.61 7.74 4.70
C ILE A 58 -6.81 7.32 3.84
N GLU A 59 -7.51 8.27 3.20
CA GLU A 59 -8.62 7.96 2.28
C GLU A 59 -8.15 7.08 1.11
N GLU A 60 -7.06 7.46 0.45
CA GLU A 60 -6.52 6.75 -0.72
C GLU A 60 -6.01 5.35 -0.32
N MET A 61 -5.39 5.19 0.86
CA MET A 61 -5.00 3.87 1.38
C MET A 61 -6.22 3.00 1.72
N ILE A 62 -7.32 3.59 2.21
CA ILE A 62 -8.57 2.87 2.43
C ILE A 62 -9.17 2.41 1.10
N ASP A 63 -9.17 3.26 0.08
CA ASP A 63 -9.68 2.90 -1.27
C ASP A 63 -8.84 1.79 -1.91
N PHE A 64 -7.50 1.88 -1.80
CA PHE A 64 -6.60 0.81 -2.23
C PHE A 64 -6.86 -0.51 -1.48
N ASN A 65 -7.04 -0.47 -0.16
CA ASN A 65 -7.36 -1.66 0.61
C ASN A 65 -8.71 -2.28 0.21
N GLN A 66 -9.72 -1.48 -0.13
CA GLN A 66 -11.01 -1.98 -0.66
C GLN A 66 -10.85 -2.65 -2.04
N ALA A 67 -9.95 -2.13 -2.88
CA ALA A 67 -9.61 -2.79 -4.15
C ALA A 67 -8.92 -4.14 -3.93
N VAL A 68 -7.99 -4.23 -2.98
CA VAL A 68 -7.36 -5.51 -2.59
C VAL A 68 -8.41 -6.49 -2.05
N GLU A 69 -9.34 -6.04 -1.20
CA GLU A 69 -10.44 -6.88 -0.70
C GLU A 69 -11.30 -7.41 -1.87
N SER A 70 -11.61 -6.56 -2.84
CA SER A 70 -12.38 -6.97 -4.03
C SER A 70 -11.66 -8.04 -4.87
N VAL A 71 -10.33 -8.00 -4.94
CA VAL A 71 -9.53 -9.06 -5.57
C VAL A 71 -9.58 -10.34 -4.76
N ILE A 72 -9.42 -10.26 -3.43
CA ILE A 72 -9.50 -11.42 -2.53
C ILE A 72 -10.86 -12.12 -2.67
N GLU A 73 -11.95 -11.36 -2.56
CA GLU A 73 -13.31 -11.87 -2.73
C GLU A 73 -13.50 -12.53 -4.11
N TRP A 74 -12.96 -11.92 -5.16
CA TRP A 74 -13.01 -12.52 -6.50
C TRP A 74 -12.25 -13.85 -6.54
N VAL A 75 -11.02 -13.92 -6.00
CA VAL A 75 -10.24 -15.17 -5.98
C VAL A 75 -11.00 -16.27 -5.23
N GLU A 76 -11.55 -15.97 -4.06
CA GLU A 76 -12.29 -16.95 -3.25
C GLU A 76 -13.54 -17.49 -3.97
N ASN A 77 -14.16 -16.68 -4.83
CA ASN A 77 -15.34 -17.07 -5.60
C ASN A 77 -15.02 -17.67 -6.97
N ASN A 78 -13.79 -17.55 -7.47
CA ASN A 78 -13.40 -17.96 -8.84
C ASN A 78 -12.21 -18.93 -8.83
N GLY A 79 -12.43 -20.11 -8.25
CA GLY A 79 -11.45 -21.22 -8.28
C GLY A 79 -10.42 -21.21 -7.15
N GLY A 80 -10.34 -20.14 -6.36
CA GLY A 80 -9.54 -20.06 -5.14
C GLY A 80 -8.04 -19.82 -5.36
N TRP A 81 -7.32 -19.79 -4.24
CA TRP A 81 -5.89 -19.45 -4.17
C TRP A 81 -4.94 -20.44 -4.85
N GLU A 82 -5.44 -21.54 -5.39
CA GLU A 82 -4.63 -22.49 -6.17
C GLU A 82 -4.48 -22.05 -7.63
N GLN A 83 -5.35 -21.16 -8.12
CA GLN A 83 -5.38 -20.72 -9.52
C GLN A 83 -4.89 -19.28 -9.70
N THR A 84 -4.94 -18.46 -8.63
CA THR A 84 -4.61 -17.03 -8.73
C THR A 84 -3.46 -16.66 -7.80
N LEU A 85 -2.45 -16.01 -8.38
CA LEU A 85 -1.38 -15.35 -7.64
C LEU A 85 -1.72 -13.86 -7.51
N VAL A 86 -1.77 -13.37 -6.28
CA VAL A 86 -1.94 -11.95 -5.96
C VAL A 86 -0.67 -11.44 -5.32
N ILE A 87 -0.14 -10.32 -5.82
CA ILE A 87 0.99 -9.59 -5.23
C ILE A 87 0.53 -8.17 -4.92
N VAL A 88 0.79 -7.71 -3.70
CA VAL A 88 0.56 -6.34 -3.25
C VAL A 88 1.89 -5.75 -2.82
N THR A 89 2.30 -4.65 -3.43
CA THR A 89 3.55 -3.93 -3.11
C THR A 89 3.37 -2.45 -3.41
N ALA A 90 4.33 -1.64 -3.00
CA ALA A 90 4.52 -0.29 -3.53
C ALA A 90 5.72 -0.27 -4.50
N ASP A 91 5.80 0.79 -5.29
CA ASP A 91 6.94 1.14 -6.15
C ASP A 91 8.05 1.87 -5.37
N HIS A 92 7.67 2.77 -4.45
CA HIS A 92 8.57 3.42 -3.48
C HIS A 92 7.80 3.97 -2.26
N GLU A 93 8.55 4.49 -1.27
CA GLU A 93 7.99 5.27 -0.17
C GLU A 93 8.00 6.77 -0.54
N CYS A 94 7.02 7.55 -0.07
CA CYS A 94 6.97 8.99 -0.26
C CYS A 94 6.71 9.74 1.06
N GLY A 95 7.52 10.76 1.31
CA GLY A 95 7.34 11.70 2.42
C GLY A 95 8.02 11.31 3.74
N TYR A 96 8.71 10.17 3.79
CA TYR A 96 9.37 9.61 4.97
C TYR A 96 8.45 9.54 6.19
N LEU A 97 7.27 8.96 6.05
CA LEU A 97 6.22 9.01 7.08
C LEU A 97 6.60 8.22 8.34
N THR A 98 6.65 8.89 9.50
CA THR A 98 6.95 8.26 10.80
C THR A 98 5.90 8.57 11.86
N ALA A 99 6.01 7.97 13.05
CA ALA A 99 5.23 8.43 14.19
C ALA A 99 5.49 9.91 14.53
N ALA A 100 4.43 10.63 14.87
CA ALA A 100 4.51 11.89 15.59
C ALA A 100 4.50 11.60 17.09
N ALA A 101 5.37 12.24 17.87
CA ALA A 101 5.30 12.11 19.31
C ALA A 101 4.08 12.84 19.90
N PRO A 102 3.56 12.37 21.05
CA PRO A 102 2.50 13.08 21.74
C PRO A 102 3.01 14.45 22.21
N GLY A 103 2.42 15.52 21.66
CA GLY A 103 2.62 16.87 22.14
C GLY A 103 1.90 17.15 23.45
N LYS A 104 2.21 18.29 24.07
CA LYS A 104 1.44 18.77 25.23
C LYS A 104 0.04 19.14 24.77
N ASN A 105 -0.98 18.80 25.56
CA ASN A 105 -2.39 19.13 25.29
C ASN A 105 -2.98 18.50 24.00
N GLY A 106 -2.45 17.37 23.53
CA GLY A 106 -3.02 16.64 22.39
C GLY A 106 -2.68 17.23 21.01
N THR A 107 -1.76 18.19 20.94
CA THR A 107 -1.14 18.62 19.68
C THR A 107 -0.09 17.61 19.23
N GLU A 108 0.24 17.64 17.94
CA GLU A 108 1.46 17.02 17.42
C GLU A 108 2.59 18.04 17.60
N GLU A 109 3.66 17.68 18.31
CA GLU A 109 4.88 18.50 18.37
C GLU A 109 5.90 17.96 17.35
N PRO A 110 6.60 18.81 16.58
CA PRO A 110 7.74 18.37 15.78
C PRO A 110 8.85 17.93 16.75
N ASP A 111 9.01 16.62 16.91
CA ASP A 111 9.56 16.08 18.14
C ASP A 111 11.09 15.95 18.16
N ALA A 112 11.69 16.51 19.21
CA ALA A 112 13.08 16.29 19.58
C ALA A 112 13.33 14.90 20.23
N ALA A 113 12.30 14.05 20.38
CA ALA A 113 12.41 12.71 20.96
C ALA A 113 12.35 11.54 19.95
N VAL A 114 12.02 11.76 18.67
CA VAL A 114 12.20 10.75 17.60
C VAL A 114 13.68 10.71 17.21
N LYS A 115 14.46 9.89 17.93
CA LYS A 115 15.91 9.76 17.72
C LYS A 115 16.28 8.92 16.49
N VAL A 116 15.41 7.98 16.10
CA VAL A 116 15.58 7.13 14.91
C VAL A 116 14.20 6.96 14.24
N PRO A 117 13.90 7.71 13.17
CA PRO A 117 12.61 7.65 12.50
C PRO A 117 12.27 6.24 11.98
N ALA A 118 13.28 5.48 11.51
CA ALA A 118 13.14 4.10 11.04
C ALA A 118 12.69 3.09 12.12
N GLU A 119 12.81 3.43 13.41
CA GLU A 119 12.48 2.57 14.56
C GLU A 119 11.25 3.07 15.34
N SER A 120 10.57 4.10 14.84
CA SER A 120 9.46 4.76 15.54
C SER A 120 8.11 4.42 14.87
N PRO A 121 7.45 3.31 15.26
CA PRO A 121 6.22 2.87 14.62
C PRO A 121 5.09 3.88 14.84
N LEU A 122 4.22 4.03 13.84
CA LEU A 122 3.01 4.86 13.92
C LEU A 122 2.22 4.59 15.21
N ILE A 123 1.78 5.66 15.88
CA ILE A 123 1.04 5.54 17.13
C ILE A 123 -0.44 5.32 16.82
N ASN A 124 -0.94 4.12 17.09
CA ASN A 124 -2.37 3.82 17.09
C ASN A 124 -3.06 4.58 18.23
N ARG A 125 -4.00 5.48 17.88
CA ARG A 125 -4.76 6.28 18.85
C ARG A 125 -6.16 5.73 19.16
N GLY A 126 -6.48 4.52 18.69
CA GLY A 126 -7.78 3.88 18.86
C GLY A 126 -8.74 4.13 17.69
N LEU A 127 -9.87 3.41 17.71
CA LEU A 127 -10.87 3.46 16.66
C LEU A 127 -11.44 4.89 16.49
N GLY A 128 -11.49 5.36 15.23
CA GLY A 128 -12.02 6.68 14.89
C GLY A 128 -11.04 7.85 15.12
N ALA A 129 -9.82 7.58 15.59
CA ALA A 129 -8.79 8.60 15.77
C ALA A 129 -7.73 8.49 14.66
N VAL A 130 -7.31 9.65 14.13
CA VAL A 130 -6.18 9.72 13.18
C VAL A 130 -4.89 9.32 13.90
N PRO A 131 -4.09 8.38 13.34
CA PRO A 131 -2.81 7.98 13.93
C PRO A 131 -1.88 9.17 14.17
N GLY A 132 -1.03 9.05 15.19
CA GLY A 132 0.07 10.02 15.37
C GLY A 132 1.10 9.80 14.28
N MET A 133 1.15 10.70 13.30
CA MET A 133 2.01 10.55 12.11
C MET A 133 2.65 11.89 11.73
N GLN A 134 3.85 11.88 11.15
CA GLN A 134 4.58 13.06 10.70
C GLN A 134 5.35 12.75 9.42
N TYR A 135 5.27 13.65 8.46
CA TYR A 135 6.11 13.64 7.26
C TYR A 135 7.41 14.42 7.50
N HIS A 136 8.49 13.99 6.86
CA HIS A 136 9.81 14.64 6.92
C HIS A 136 10.35 15.01 5.53
N SER A 137 9.59 14.72 4.48
CA SER A 137 9.90 15.01 3.08
C SER A 137 8.62 15.30 2.32
N ASP A 138 8.71 15.97 1.19
CA ASP A 138 7.70 16.06 0.13
C ASP A 138 8.17 15.33 -1.14
N GLU A 139 9.22 14.52 -1.04
CA GLU A 139 9.83 13.72 -2.11
C GLU A 139 9.79 12.23 -1.77
N HIS A 140 10.07 11.40 -2.78
CA HIS A 140 10.28 9.96 -2.59
C HIS A 140 11.45 9.69 -1.64
N THR A 141 11.40 8.56 -0.95
CA THR A 141 12.55 8.03 -0.19
C THR A 141 12.96 6.65 -0.67
N ASN A 142 14.17 6.25 -0.29
CA ASN A 142 14.69 4.91 -0.56
C ASN A 142 14.36 3.91 0.55
N SER A 143 13.34 4.19 1.38
CA SER A 143 12.88 3.26 2.40
C SER A 143 12.35 1.97 1.76
N LEU A 144 12.66 0.83 2.35
CA LEU A 144 12.11 -0.45 1.89
C LEU A 144 10.59 -0.46 2.04
N VAL A 145 9.91 -0.90 0.98
CA VAL A 145 8.45 -1.08 0.94
C VAL A 145 8.09 -2.55 1.17
N PRO A 146 6.91 -2.82 1.77
CA PRO A 146 6.48 -4.19 2.00
C PRO A 146 6.02 -4.84 0.70
N LEU A 147 6.25 -6.15 0.60
CA LEU A 147 5.72 -7.02 -0.44
C LEU A 147 4.91 -8.13 0.22
N TYR A 148 3.65 -8.25 -0.20
CA TYR A 148 2.73 -9.32 0.19
C TYR A 148 2.44 -10.16 -1.05
N ALA A 149 2.40 -11.49 -0.89
CA ALA A 149 2.05 -12.39 -1.98
C ALA A 149 1.30 -13.61 -1.46
N GLN A 150 0.28 -14.04 -2.20
CA GLN A 150 -0.49 -15.25 -1.92
C GLN A 150 -0.89 -15.93 -3.23
N GLY A 151 -0.86 -17.26 -3.24
CA GLY A 151 -1.16 -18.08 -4.41
C GLY A 151 0.06 -18.82 -4.97
N PRO A 152 -0.04 -19.36 -6.20
CA PRO A 152 1.01 -20.16 -6.80
C PRO A 152 2.35 -19.41 -6.89
N GLY A 153 3.43 -20.06 -6.47
CA GLY A 153 4.78 -19.47 -6.51
C GLY A 153 5.08 -18.39 -5.47
N ALA A 154 4.13 -17.95 -4.64
CA ALA A 154 4.35 -16.88 -3.66
C ALA A 154 5.52 -17.15 -2.70
N SER A 155 5.76 -18.43 -2.34
CA SER A 155 6.89 -18.82 -1.49
C SER A 155 8.26 -18.67 -2.16
N TRP A 156 8.33 -18.57 -3.49
CA TRP A 156 9.57 -18.37 -4.24
C TRP A 156 10.04 -16.91 -4.17
N LEU A 157 9.12 -15.94 -4.08
CA LEU A 157 9.47 -14.53 -3.84
C LEU A 157 10.30 -14.38 -2.56
N ARG A 158 9.91 -15.07 -1.48
CA ARG A 158 10.70 -15.06 -0.23
C ARG A 158 12.10 -15.67 -0.39
N GLN A 159 12.24 -16.68 -1.25
CA GLN A 159 13.54 -17.34 -1.52
C GLN A 159 14.44 -16.50 -2.42
N ALA A 160 13.86 -15.62 -3.25
CA ALA A 160 14.62 -14.71 -4.11
C ALA A 160 15.22 -13.52 -3.34
N ALA A 161 14.83 -13.30 -2.08
CA ALA A 161 15.38 -12.24 -1.24
C ALA A 161 16.86 -12.51 -0.92
N ARG A 162 17.75 -11.77 -1.59
CA ARG A 162 19.21 -11.96 -1.57
C ARG A 162 19.97 -10.81 -0.89
N GLU A 163 19.30 -9.68 -0.68
CA GLU A 163 19.86 -8.53 -0.01
C GLU A 163 19.45 -8.51 1.47
N THR A 164 20.12 -7.72 2.30
CA THR A 164 19.81 -7.63 3.73
C THR A 164 19.85 -6.19 4.22
N ASP A 165 18.76 -5.78 4.87
CA ASP A 165 18.65 -4.54 5.62
C ASP A 165 18.85 -4.81 7.12
N PRO A 166 19.62 -3.98 7.85
CA PRO A 166 19.89 -4.21 9.27
C PRO A 166 18.65 -4.22 10.18
N VAL A 167 17.55 -3.59 9.75
CA VAL A 167 16.31 -3.43 10.54
C VAL A 167 15.20 -4.34 10.02
N ARG A 168 15.02 -4.42 8.70
CA ARG A 168 13.92 -5.12 8.03
C ARG A 168 14.28 -6.54 7.57
N GLY A 169 15.56 -6.91 7.62
CA GLY A 169 16.03 -8.24 7.25
C GLY A 169 16.16 -8.43 5.75
N ALA A 170 15.90 -9.65 5.27
CA ALA A 170 16.08 -9.98 3.86
C ALA A 170 15.09 -9.23 2.96
N TYR A 171 15.56 -8.69 1.84
CA TYR A 171 14.72 -7.99 0.87
C TYR A 171 15.06 -8.36 -0.58
N LEU A 172 14.14 -8.02 -1.47
CA LEU A 172 14.20 -8.24 -2.91
C LEU A 172 14.59 -6.94 -3.62
N ASP A 173 15.33 -7.06 -4.72
CA ASP A 173 15.40 -5.97 -5.69
C ASP A 173 14.07 -5.92 -6.47
N ASN A 174 13.56 -4.74 -6.81
CA ASN A 174 12.27 -4.63 -7.51
C ASN A 174 12.27 -5.37 -8.87
N THR A 175 13.43 -5.53 -9.51
CA THR A 175 13.58 -6.29 -10.75
C THR A 175 13.36 -7.79 -10.54
N ASP A 176 13.51 -8.30 -9.32
CA ASP A 176 13.24 -9.70 -8.98
C ASP A 176 11.73 -10.02 -9.04
N VAL A 177 10.86 -9.04 -8.77
CA VAL A 177 9.40 -9.19 -8.92
C VAL A 177 9.02 -9.34 -10.40
N GLY A 178 9.57 -8.50 -11.27
CA GLY A 178 9.32 -8.59 -12.71
C GLY A 178 9.83 -9.91 -13.32
N ARG A 179 11.03 -10.34 -12.92
CA ARG A 179 11.57 -11.65 -13.33
C ARG A 179 10.70 -12.81 -12.84
N PHE A 180 10.22 -12.73 -11.60
CA PHE A 180 9.34 -13.74 -11.03
C PHE A 180 8.02 -13.85 -11.80
N LEU A 181 7.35 -12.73 -12.09
CA LEU A 181 6.09 -12.72 -12.86
C LEU A 181 6.26 -13.36 -14.25
N LEU A 182 7.36 -13.04 -14.95
CA LEU A 182 7.67 -13.64 -16.24
C LEU A 182 7.99 -15.14 -16.17
N ALA A 183 8.42 -15.65 -15.01
CA ALA A 183 8.74 -17.05 -14.81
C ALA A 183 7.53 -17.90 -14.40
N VAL A 184 6.57 -17.32 -13.67
CA VAL A 184 5.36 -18.02 -13.20
C VAL A 184 4.25 -18.04 -14.25
N ALA A 185 4.24 -17.08 -15.17
CA ALA A 185 3.27 -17.01 -16.27
C ALA A 185 3.61 -17.92 -17.48
N GLN A 186 4.65 -18.75 -17.39
CA GLN A 186 5.07 -19.72 -18.42
C GLN A 186 4.61 -21.14 -18.06
#